data_AF-U6D1R4-F1
#
_entry.id   AF-U6D1R4-F1
#
_cell.length_a   1.000
_cell.length_b   1.000
_cell.length_c   1.000
_cell.angle_alpha   90.00
_cell.angle_beta   90.00
_cell.angle_gamma   90.00
#
_symmetry.space_group_name_H-M   'P 1'
#
loop_
_entity.id
_entity.type
_entity.pdbx_description
1 polymer ?
#
loop_
_entity_poly.entity_id
_entity_poly.type
_entity_poly.pdbx_seq_one_letter_code
_entity_poly.pdbx_strand_id
1 'polypeptide(L)'
;ELFGCPSPPPSGAEQVQRALAHLDEEDACFEFRQQQLTVHRVHLTFLPHEPPFPQPHDVTLVAQLSMDRLQMLEALCRHWPGPMSLALYLTDAEAQQFLRYVEASAVLSARQNVAYHVVYREGPLYPVNQLRNVALAQSLTPYVFLSDIDFLPAYSLYDYLRASIEQLKLGSERKAALVVPAFETLHYRFRFPSSKAELLALLDSGSLYTFRYHEWPRGHAPTDYARWREAQTPYRVQWAADYEPYVVVPRDCPRYDPRFVGFGWNKV
;
A
#
# COMPACT_ATOMS: atom_id res chain seq x y z
N GLU A 1 28.56 10.27 25.03
CA GLU A 1 27.61 9.77 26.04
C GLU A 1 26.21 9.94 25.49
N LEU A 2 25.47 8.86 25.28
CA LEU A 2 24.07 8.90 24.81
C LEU A 2 23.18 9.15 26.04
N PHE A 3 22.73 10.39 26.22
CA PHE A 3 21.76 10.73 27.26
C PHE A 3 20.36 10.33 26.78
N GLY A 4 19.90 9.14 27.20
CA GLY A 4 18.51 8.71 27.06
C GLY A 4 17.85 8.61 28.44
N CYS A 5 16.63 9.13 28.59
CA CYS A 5 15.83 8.91 29.79
C CYS A 5 15.60 7.39 29.98
N PRO A 6 15.85 6.83 31.19
CA PRO A 6 15.60 5.42 31.45
C PRO A 6 14.09 5.17 31.38
N SER A 7 13.65 4.64 30.24
CA SER A 7 12.30 4.15 30.04
C SER A 7 12.28 2.69 30.48
N PRO A 8 11.27 2.23 31.27
CA PRO A 8 11.15 0.81 31.55
C PRO A 8 11.05 0.05 30.23
N PRO A 9 11.68 -1.14 30.12
CA PRO A 9 11.62 -1.92 28.91
C PRO A 9 10.15 -2.23 28.58
N PRO A 10 9.76 -2.19 27.29
CA PRO A 10 8.39 -2.48 26.89
C PRO A 10 7.96 -3.88 27.35
N SER A 11 6.66 -4.06 27.61
CA SER A 11 6.14 -5.34 28.09
C SER A 11 6.50 -6.47 27.12
N GLY A 12 7.21 -7.49 27.61
CA GLY A 12 7.69 -8.63 26.81
C GLY A 12 9.11 -8.47 26.26
N ALA A 13 9.81 -7.35 26.48
CA ALA A 13 11.18 -7.17 26.00
C ALA A 13 12.14 -8.27 26.50
N GLU A 14 12.04 -8.69 27.76
CA GLU A 14 12.86 -9.79 28.29
C GLU A 14 12.55 -11.13 27.61
N GLN A 15 11.30 -11.37 27.22
CA GLN A 15 10.90 -12.58 26.50
C GLN A 15 11.44 -12.57 25.07
N VAL A 16 11.37 -11.42 24.39
CA VAL A 16 11.95 -11.21 23.05
C VAL A 16 13.47 -11.38 23.10
N GLN A 17 14.14 -10.80 24.10
CA GLN A 17 15.59 -10.92 24.28
C GLN A 17 16.01 -12.39 24.48
N ARG A 18 15.27 -13.14 25.29
CA ARG A 18 15.51 -14.58 25.48
C ARG A 18 15.25 -15.36 24.19
N ALA A 19 14.17 -15.07 23.47
CA ALA A 19 13.85 -15.74 22.22
C ALA A 19 14.92 -15.49 21.15
N LEU A 20 15.44 -14.27 21.05
CA LEU A 20 16.55 -13.91 20.16
C LEU A 20 17.84 -14.66 20.53
N ALA A 21 18.15 -14.78 21.82
CA ALA A 21 19.33 -15.52 22.29
C ALA A 21 19.26 -17.03 22.04
N HIS A 22 18.07 -17.57 21.78
CA HIS A 22 17.85 -18.98 21.47
C HIS A 22 17.72 -19.25 19.96
N LEU A 23 17.93 -18.25 19.10
CA LEU A 23 17.96 -18.48 17.66
C LEU A 23 19.26 -19.18 17.26
N ASP A 24 19.13 -20.16 16.38
CA ASP A 24 20.24 -20.89 15.78
C ASP A 24 20.52 -20.33 14.38
N GLU A 25 21.71 -19.76 14.18
CA GLU A 25 22.13 -19.19 12.89
C GLU A 25 22.24 -20.24 11.77
N GLU A 26 22.35 -21.52 12.12
CA GLU A 26 22.37 -22.63 11.15
C GLU A 26 20.94 -23.06 10.71
N ASP A 27 19.88 -22.57 11.37
CA ASP A 27 18.50 -22.83 10.98
C ASP A 27 18.18 -22.14 9.64
N ALA A 28 17.68 -22.91 8.66
CA ALA A 28 17.21 -22.37 7.38
C ALA A 28 16.12 -21.29 7.54
N CYS A 29 15.38 -21.30 8.64
CA CYS A 29 14.35 -20.31 8.98
C CYS A 29 14.86 -19.17 9.89
N PHE A 30 16.17 -19.08 10.16
CA PHE A 30 16.76 -18.11 11.08
C PHE A 30 16.28 -16.68 10.81
N GLU A 31 16.43 -16.20 9.57
CA GLU A 31 16.07 -14.82 9.21
C GLU A 31 14.58 -14.53 9.43
N PHE A 32 13.70 -15.51 9.16
CA PHE A 32 12.26 -15.37 9.38
C PHE A 32 11.92 -15.31 10.88
N ARG A 33 12.55 -16.15 11.69
CA ARG A 33 12.34 -16.15 13.15
C ARG A 33 12.90 -14.88 13.78
N GLN A 34 14.07 -14.43 13.34
CA GLN A 34 14.64 -13.16 13.74
C GLN A 34 13.67 -12.02 13.40
N GLN A 35 13.19 -11.97 12.17
CA GLN A 35 12.25 -10.95 11.70
C GLN A 35 10.92 -10.94 12.47
N GLN A 36 10.42 -12.11 12.91
CA GLN A 36 9.24 -12.20 13.77
C GLN A 36 9.45 -11.53 15.14
N LEU A 37 10.69 -11.52 15.64
CA LEU A 37 11.07 -10.93 16.92
C LEU A 37 11.53 -9.48 16.80
N THR A 38 11.85 -9.02 15.58
CA THR A 38 12.30 -7.65 15.31
C THR A 38 11.22 -6.62 15.66
N VAL A 39 11.58 -5.66 16.52
CA VAL A 39 10.73 -4.51 16.85
C VAL A 39 11.30 -3.27 16.16
N HIS A 40 10.74 -2.95 15.00
CA HIS A 40 11.20 -1.79 14.23
C HIS A 40 10.98 -0.48 14.97
N ARG A 41 11.99 0.39 14.97
CA ARG A 41 11.80 1.82 15.28
C ARG A 41 10.91 2.44 14.19
N VAL A 42 9.88 3.17 14.60
CA VAL A 42 8.95 3.85 13.68
C VAL A 42 8.84 5.33 14.04
N HIS A 43 9.06 6.19 13.06
CA HIS A 43 8.76 7.61 13.13
C HIS A 43 7.46 7.86 12.36
N LEU A 44 6.34 7.93 13.10
CA LEU A 44 5.04 8.27 12.54
C LEU A 44 5.02 9.74 12.13
N THR A 45 4.45 10.05 10.96
CA THR A 45 4.28 11.44 10.48
C THR A 45 5.61 12.18 10.46
N PHE A 46 6.59 11.59 9.76
CA PHE A 46 7.97 12.07 9.63
C PHE A 46 8.05 13.50 9.07
N LEU A 47 7.10 13.86 8.20
CA LEU A 47 6.91 15.21 7.69
C LEU A 47 5.57 15.78 8.18
N PRO A 48 5.47 17.12 8.35
CA PRO A 48 4.20 17.77 8.63
C PRO A 48 3.16 17.42 7.56
N HIS A 49 1.95 17.12 8.01
CA HIS A 49 0.79 16.90 7.14
C HIS A 49 -0.47 17.41 7.85
N GLU A 50 -1.47 17.77 7.07
CA GLU A 50 -2.78 18.18 7.54
C GLU A 50 -3.74 16.98 7.42
N PRO A 51 -4.33 16.52 8.54
CA PRO A 51 -5.29 15.43 8.49
C PRO A 51 -6.53 15.86 7.68
N PRO A 52 -7.12 14.97 6.87
CA PRO A 52 -8.29 15.31 6.09
C PRO A 52 -9.48 15.66 7.00
N PHE A 53 -10.31 16.62 6.57
CA PHE A 53 -11.58 16.86 7.24
C PHE A 53 -12.45 15.60 7.18
N PRO A 54 -13.07 15.17 8.29
CA PRO A 54 -13.88 13.96 8.30
C PRO A 54 -15.00 14.01 7.26
N GLN A 55 -14.95 13.12 6.27
CA GLN A 55 -15.99 12.95 5.26
C GLN A 55 -16.44 11.48 5.23
N PRO A 56 -17.76 11.16 5.22
CA PRO A 56 -18.27 9.80 5.42
C PRO A 56 -17.82 8.74 4.41
N HIS A 57 -17.45 9.17 3.21
CA HIS A 57 -17.11 8.29 2.08
C HIS A 57 -15.67 8.50 1.62
N ASP A 58 -14.86 9.22 2.40
CA ASP A 58 -13.49 9.52 2.04
C ASP A 58 -12.60 8.27 2.02
N VAL A 59 -11.58 8.29 1.18
CA VAL A 59 -10.70 7.15 0.91
C VAL A 59 -9.24 7.56 1.04
N THR A 60 -8.51 6.95 1.96
CA THR A 60 -7.05 7.08 2.04
C THR A 60 -6.37 6.02 1.19
N LEU A 61 -5.47 6.41 0.29
CA LEU A 61 -4.58 5.45 -0.37
C LEU A 61 -3.48 5.04 0.60
N VAL A 62 -3.37 3.73 0.83
CA VAL A 62 -2.40 3.12 1.73
C VAL A 62 -1.40 2.34 0.88
N ALA A 63 -0.13 2.71 1.00
CA ALA A 63 0.96 2.00 0.32
C ALA A 63 2.22 1.98 1.17
N GLN A 64 3.18 1.19 0.72
CA GLN A 64 4.50 1.08 1.33
C GLN A 64 5.57 1.13 0.24
N LEU A 65 6.75 1.64 0.56
CA LEU A 65 7.85 1.79 -0.39
C LEU A 65 9.23 1.84 0.29
N SER A 66 10.26 1.61 -0.50
CA SER A 66 11.67 1.83 -0.19
C SER A 66 12.27 2.89 -1.13
N MET A 67 13.55 3.22 -0.92
CA MET A 67 14.25 4.25 -1.69
C MET A 67 14.24 4.03 -3.21
N ASP A 68 14.29 2.78 -3.66
CA ASP A 68 14.32 2.40 -5.09
C ASP A 68 12.99 2.64 -5.82
N ARG A 69 11.93 3.03 -5.09
CA ARG A 69 10.60 3.35 -5.63
C ARG A 69 10.21 4.82 -5.47
N LEU A 70 11.09 5.70 -4.99
CA LEU A 70 10.78 7.12 -4.78
C LEU A 70 10.32 7.84 -6.04
N GLN A 71 10.80 7.44 -7.22
CA GLN A 71 10.38 8.00 -8.51
C GLN A 71 8.87 7.86 -8.76
N MET A 72 8.23 6.84 -8.18
CA MET A 72 6.79 6.62 -8.33
C MET A 72 5.96 7.58 -7.48
N LEU A 73 6.53 8.11 -6.39
CA LEU A 73 5.81 8.90 -5.41
C LEU A 73 5.21 10.18 -6.01
N GLU A 74 5.99 10.91 -6.81
CA GLU A 74 5.53 12.15 -7.43
C GLU A 74 4.41 11.89 -8.44
N ALA A 75 4.54 10.83 -9.24
CA ALA A 75 3.49 10.40 -10.16
C ALA A 75 2.23 9.98 -9.41
N LEU A 76 2.36 9.19 -8.35
CA LEU A 76 1.23 8.75 -7.53
C LEU A 76 0.46 9.94 -6.94
N CYS A 77 1.17 10.94 -6.38
CA CYS A 77 0.57 12.17 -5.86
C CYS A 77 -0.18 12.99 -6.92
N ARG A 78 0.23 12.94 -8.20
CA ARG A 78 -0.49 13.57 -9.30
C ARG A 78 -1.76 12.80 -9.69
N HIS A 79 -1.74 11.47 -9.56
CA HIS A 79 -2.84 10.60 -9.94
C HIS A 79 -3.90 10.43 -8.82
N TRP A 80 -3.50 10.63 -7.57
CA TRP A 80 -4.37 10.51 -6.41
C TRP A 80 -4.49 11.84 -5.66
N PRO A 81 -5.56 12.63 -5.90
CA PRO A 81 -5.77 13.89 -5.20
C PRO A 81 -6.19 13.69 -3.74
N GLY A 82 -6.71 12.52 -3.38
CA GLY A 82 -7.15 12.17 -2.03
C GLY A 82 -6.03 12.05 -1.00
N PRO A 83 -6.37 11.81 0.28
CA PRO A 83 -5.38 11.59 1.33
C PRO A 83 -4.59 10.30 1.11
N MET A 84 -3.35 10.29 1.60
CA MET A 84 -2.44 9.13 1.48
C MET A 84 -1.77 8.85 2.82
N SER A 85 -1.56 7.57 3.13
CA SER A 85 -0.69 7.13 4.23
C SER A 85 0.35 6.16 3.70
N LEU A 86 1.62 6.53 3.84
CA LEU A 86 2.75 5.86 3.21
C LEU A 86 3.77 5.42 4.25
N ALA A 87 4.06 4.11 4.31
CA ALA A 87 5.13 3.58 5.13
C ALA A 87 6.42 3.44 4.31
N LEU A 88 7.49 4.11 4.72
CA LEU A 88 8.79 4.08 4.07
C LEU A 88 9.77 3.22 4.86
N TYR A 89 10.36 2.22 4.21
CA TYR A 89 11.38 1.37 4.83
C TYR A 89 12.78 1.87 4.50
N LEU A 90 13.38 2.61 5.45
CA LEU A 90 14.58 3.44 5.22
C LEU A 90 15.61 3.27 6.34
N THR A 91 16.88 3.46 6.03
CA THR A 91 17.93 3.75 7.02
C THR A 91 17.87 5.20 7.50
N ASP A 92 18.58 5.54 8.58
CA ASP A 92 18.70 6.92 9.05
C ASP A 92 19.24 7.88 7.95
N ALA A 93 20.23 7.43 7.18
CA ALA A 93 20.78 8.22 6.09
C ALA A 93 19.77 8.44 4.95
N GLU A 94 19.00 7.39 4.63
CA GLU A 94 17.95 7.44 3.60
C GLU A 94 16.76 8.32 4.04
N ALA A 95 16.40 8.33 5.33
CA ALA A 95 15.37 9.23 5.85
C ALA A 95 15.75 10.71 5.64
N GLN A 96 17.03 11.05 5.83
CA GLN A 96 17.54 12.40 5.54
C GLN A 96 17.57 12.71 4.04
N GLN A 97 17.85 11.72 3.19
CA GLN A 97 17.76 11.87 1.74
C GLN A 97 16.31 12.08 1.28
N PHE A 98 15.37 11.35 1.88
CA PHE A 98 13.95 11.44 1.60
C PHE A 98 13.38 12.83 1.94
N LEU A 99 13.77 13.42 3.07
CA LEU A 99 13.40 14.80 3.41
C LEU A 99 13.78 15.79 2.29
N ARG A 100 15.05 15.76 1.85
CA ARG A 100 15.53 16.61 0.76
C ARG A 100 14.83 16.34 -0.57
N TYR A 101 14.48 15.08 -0.84
CA TYR A 101 13.74 14.69 -2.04
C TYR A 101 12.34 15.32 -2.07
N VAL A 102 11.62 15.28 -0.94
CA VAL A 102 10.29 15.91 -0.84
C VAL A 102 10.38 17.43 -0.95
N GLU A 103 11.34 18.06 -0.27
CA GLU A 103 11.57 19.52 -0.33
C GLU A 103 11.93 20.00 -1.75
N ALA A 104 12.69 19.22 -2.51
CA ALA A 104 13.08 19.57 -3.87
C ALA A 104 11.94 19.40 -4.90
N SER A 105 10.91 18.59 -4.60
CA SER A 105 9.78 18.38 -5.49
C SER A 105 8.67 19.40 -5.22
N ALA A 106 8.35 20.23 -6.21
CA ALA A 106 7.24 21.18 -6.12
C ALA A 106 5.87 20.50 -5.93
N VAL A 107 5.72 19.24 -6.38
CA VAL A 107 4.48 18.48 -6.19
C VAL A 107 4.39 17.93 -4.79
N LEU A 108 5.45 17.29 -4.29
CA LEU A 108 5.41 16.65 -2.97
C LEU A 108 5.37 17.68 -1.85
N SER A 109 6.17 18.75 -1.94
CA SER A 109 6.19 19.84 -0.95
C SER A 109 4.86 20.60 -0.86
N ALA A 110 4.08 20.68 -1.94
CA ALA A 110 2.77 21.32 -1.95
C ALA A 110 1.64 20.44 -1.40
N ARG A 111 1.88 19.14 -1.21
CA ARG A 111 0.86 18.16 -0.81
C ARG A 111 0.82 17.99 0.71
N GLN A 112 -0.15 18.63 1.35
CA GLN A 112 -0.31 18.56 2.80
C GLN A 112 -1.11 17.34 3.28
N ASN A 113 -1.84 16.63 2.43
CA ASN A 113 -2.68 15.49 2.81
C ASN A 113 -1.99 14.11 2.60
N VAL A 114 -0.66 14.09 2.66
CA VAL A 114 0.15 12.86 2.55
C VAL A 114 0.91 12.65 3.85
N ALA A 115 0.58 11.57 4.56
CA ALA A 115 1.28 11.17 5.77
C ALA A 115 2.42 10.20 5.42
N TYR A 116 3.65 10.57 5.77
CA TYR A 116 4.84 9.75 5.59
C TYR A 116 5.26 9.15 6.94
N HIS A 117 5.38 7.83 7.03
CA HIS A 117 5.79 7.12 8.25
C HIS A 117 7.08 6.35 7.97
N VAL A 118 8.17 6.69 8.65
CA VAL A 118 9.46 6.01 8.43
C VAL A 118 9.56 4.82 9.37
N VAL A 119 9.69 3.63 8.81
CA VAL A 119 10.01 2.39 9.51
C VAL A 119 11.49 2.12 9.25
N TYR A 120 12.30 2.12 10.31
CA TYR A 120 13.75 2.02 10.13
C TYR A 120 14.15 0.59 9.75
N ARG A 121 15.06 0.51 8.77
CA ARG A 121 15.57 -0.75 8.24
C ARG A 121 16.35 -1.51 9.30
N GLU A 122 15.93 -2.75 9.52
CA GLU A 122 16.54 -3.71 10.44
C GLU A 122 16.44 -5.09 9.80
N GLY A 123 17.58 -5.79 9.71
CA GLY A 123 17.66 -7.11 9.09
C GLY A 123 17.67 -7.09 7.54
N PRO A 124 17.79 -8.27 6.92
CA PRO A 124 17.87 -8.43 5.46
C PRO A 124 16.50 -8.54 4.78
N LEU A 125 15.45 -8.94 5.52
CA LEU A 125 14.12 -9.20 4.98
C LEU A 125 13.28 -7.93 4.91
N TYR A 126 12.50 -7.82 3.83
CA TYR A 126 11.59 -6.69 3.62
C TYR A 126 10.25 -6.93 4.35
N PRO A 127 9.89 -6.16 5.40
CA PRO A 127 8.77 -6.47 6.27
C PRO A 127 7.44 -5.92 5.73
N VAL A 128 7.06 -6.32 4.50
CA VAL A 128 5.95 -5.74 3.73
C VAL A 128 4.64 -5.60 4.51
N ASN A 129 4.24 -6.62 5.27
CA ASN A 129 2.99 -6.60 6.01
C ASN A 129 3.04 -5.72 7.26
N GLN A 130 4.20 -5.62 7.91
CA GLN A 130 4.41 -4.65 8.97
C GLN A 130 4.29 -3.22 8.42
N LEU A 131 4.88 -2.94 7.26
CA LEU A 131 4.79 -1.62 6.61
C LEU A 131 3.34 -1.27 6.26
N ARG A 132 2.60 -2.21 5.65
CA ARG A 132 1.16 -2.05 5.36
C ARG A 132 0.37 -1.74 6.63
N ASN A 133 0.63 -2.46 7.72
CA ASN A 133 -0.04 -2.24 8.99
C ASN A 133 0.28 -0.87 9.61
N VAL A 134 1.52 -0.39 9.50
CA VAL A 134 1.91 0.95 9.96
C VAL A 134 1.10 2.01 9.22
N ALA A 135 1.06 1.98 7.89
CA ALA A 135 0.30 2.96 7.10
C ALA A 135 -1.22 2.82 7.31
N LEU A 136 -1.75 1.60 7.35
CA LEU A 136 -3.17 1.34 7.61
C LEU A 136 -3.60 1.90 8.97
N ALA A 137 -2.81 1.68 10.02
CA ALA A 137 -3.13 2.14 11.37
C ALA A 137 -3.19 3.67 11.51
N GLN A 138 -2.49 4.40 10.64
CA GLN A 138 -2.42 5.87 10.65
C GLN A 138 -3.40 6.53 9.67
N SER A 139 -4.14 5.72 8.89
CA SER A 139 -5.20 6.25 8.03
C SER A 139 -6.34 6.81 8.89
N LEU A 140 -6.90 7.96 8.50
CA LEU A 140 -7.92 8.66 9.28
C LEU A 140 -9.31 8.64 8.64
N THR A 141 -9.39 8.30 7.36
CA THR A 141 -10.64 8.25 6.61
C THR A 141 -11.43 6.96 6.91
N PRO A 142 -12.74 6.92 6.63
CA PRO A 142 -13.56 5.72 6.86
C PRO A 142 -13.18 4.53 5.97
N TYR A 143 -12.63 4.79 4.77
CA TYR A 143 -12.23 3.77 3.82
C TYR A 143 -10.76 3.89 3.44
N VAL A 144 -10.15 2.75 3.10
CA VAL A 144 -8.77 2.69 2.65
C VAL A 144 -8.68 1.97 1.31
N PHE A 145 -7.86 2.49 0.41
CA PHE A 145 -7.46 1.81 -0.82
C PHE A 145 -6.08 1.20 -0.63
N LEU A 146 -6.02 -0.13 -0.52
CA LEU A 146 -4.79 -0.88 -0.27
C LEU A 146 -4.09 -1.13 -1.61
N SER A 147 -3.07 -0.33 -1.92
CA SER A 147 -2.36 -0.34 -3.21
C SER A 147 -0.85 -0.53 -3.03
N ASP A 148 -0.20 -1.10 -4.04
CA ASP A 148 1.26 -1.08 -4.10
C ASP A 148 1.73 0.25 -4.75
N ILE A 149 2.95 0.68 -4.44
CA ILE A 149 3.52 1.97 -4.91
C ILE A 149 3.70 2.04 -6.43
N ASP A 150 3.82 0.88 -7.08
CA ASP A 150 4.05 0.76 -8.52
C ASP A 150 2.78 0.97 -9.36
N PHE A 151 1.62 1.17 -8.72
CA PHE A 151 0.35 1.47 -9.41
C PHE A 151 0.08 2.96 -9.49
N LEU A 152 -0.33 3.40 -10.68
CA LEU A 152 -0.88 4.73 -10.89
C LEU A 152 -2.40 4.62 -11.05
N PRO A 153 -3.20 5.17 -10.11
CA PRO A 153 -4.64 5.26 -10.24
C PRO A 153 -5.08 6.01 -11.49
N ALA A 154 -6.26 5.70 -12.02
CA ALA A 154 -6.92 6.61 -12.96
C ALA A 154 -7.18 7.95 -12.25
N TYR A 155 -6.98 9.08 -12.94
CA TYR A 155 -7.16 10.41 -12.34
C TYR A 155 -8.54 10.61 -11.70
N SER A 156 -9.58 9.97 -12.24
CA SER A 156 -10.95 10.01 -11.73
C SER A 156 -11.26 8.96 -10.65
N LEU A 157 -10.32 8.07 -10.31
CA LEU A 157 -10.60 6.92 -9.46
C LEU A 157 -11.03 7.35 -8.05
N TYR A 158 -10.37 8.36 -7.48
CA TYR A 158 -10.69 8.84 -6.14
C TYR A 158 -12.16 9.28 -6.02
N ASP A 159 -12.62 10.18 -6.90
CA ASP A 159 -14.00 10.65 -6.89
C ASP A 159 -15.00 9.54 -7.23
N TYR A 160 -14.63 8.66 -8.17
CA TYR A 160 -15.45 7.51 -8.54
C TYR A 160 -15.67 6.55 -7.37
N LEU A 161 -14.64 6.28 -6.57
CA LEU A 161 -14.73 5.42 -5.40
C LEU A 161 -15.64 6.02 -4.32
N ARG A 162 -15.49 7.32 -4.04
CA ARG A 162 -16.33 8.03 -3.07
C ARG A 162 -17.81 7.97 -3.47
N ALA A 163 -18.11 8.28 -4.74
CA ALA A 163 -19.47 8.18 -5.28
C ALA A 163 -20.00 6.74 -5.25
N SER A 164 -19.15 5.74 -5.53
CA SER A 164 -19.54 4.32 -5.48
C SER A 164 -19.85 3.86 -4.06
N ILE A 165 -19.06 4.28 -3.06
CA ILE A 165 -19.29 3.97 -1.65
C ILE A 165 -20.64 4.51 -1.19
N GLU A 166 -20.97 5.75 -1.56
CA GLU A 166 -22.25 6.39 -1.26
C GLU A 166 -23.42 5.68 -1.94
N GLN A 167 -23.35 5.50 -3.27
CA GLN A 167 -24.42 4.89 -4.06
C GLN A 167 -24.72 3.45 -3.65
N LEU A 168 -23.68 2.68 -3.32
CA LEU A 168 -23.80 1.29 -2.87
C LEU A 168 -24.08 1.16 -1.37
N LYS A 169 -24.09 2.29 -0.64
CA LYS A 169 -24.30 2.37 0.81
C LYS A 169 -23.43 1.38 1.58
N LEU A 170 -22.15 1.36 1.23
CA LEU A 170 -21.19 0.49 1.89
C LEU A 170 -21.05 0.87 3.37
N GLY A 171 -20.80 -0.13 4.21
CA GLY A 171 -20.62 0.05 5.65
C GLY A 171 -21.94 0.16 6.45
N SER A 172 -22.90 0.97 5.99
CA SER A 172 -24.19 1.15 6.69
C SER A 172 -25.18 0.01 6.43
N GLU A 173 -25.33 -0.40 5.16
CA GLU A 173 -26.30 -1.42 4.75
C GLU A 173 -25.61 -2.69 4.22
N ARG A 174 -24.37 -2.57 3.73
CA ARG A 174 -23.68 -3.65 3.03
C ARG A 174 -22.23 -3.80 3.46
N LYS A 175 -21.87 -5.00 3.88
CA LYS A 175 -20.47 -5.44 4.05
C LYS A 175 -19.94 -5.93 2.70
N ALA A 176 -19.20 -5.08 1.98
CA ALA A 176 -18.55 -5.42 0.73
C ALA A 176 -17.21 -4.67 0.60
N ALA A 177 -16.29 -5.28 -0.14
CA ALA A 177 -15.08 -4.64 -0.64
C ALA A 177 -15.31 -4.24 -2.10
N LEU A 178 -14.78 -3.08 -2.52
CA LEU A 178 -14.69 -2.75 -3.93
C LEU A 178 -13.37 -3.28 -4.46
N VAL A 179 -13.39 -3.94 -5.62
CA VAL A 179 -12.19 -4.36 -6.33
C VAL A 179 -11.87 -3.33 -7.40
N VAL A 180 -10.63 -2.86 -7.43
CA VAL A 180 -10.10 -2.00 -8.49
C VAL A 180 -9.30 -2.89 -9.46
N PRO A 181 -9.69 -2.98 -10.74
CA PRO A 181 -8.97 -3.76 -11.73
C PRO A 181 -7.63 -3.11 -12.06
N ALA A 182 -6.62 -3.95 -12.23
CA ALA A 182 -5.25 -3.56 -12.51
C ALA A 182 -4.82 -3.96 -13.92
N PHE A 183 -3.93 -3.16 -14.51
CA PHE A 183 -3.38 -3.33 -15.86
C PHE A 183 -1.88 -3.05 -15.86
N GLU A 184 -1.15 -3.61 -16.81
CA GLU A 184 0.30 -3.42 -16.94
C GLU A 184 0.72 -3.21 -18.39
N THR A 185 1.87 -2.57 -18.57
CA THR A 185 2.55 -2.44 -19.86
C THR A 185 4.02 -2.75 -19.70
N LEU A 186 4.61 -3.36 -20.73
CA LEU A 186 6.05 -3.56 -20.84
C LEU A 186 6.73 -2.39 -21.58
N HIS A 187 5.96 -1.42 -22.08
CA HIS A 187 6.48 -0.31 -22.85
C HIS A 187 6.97 0.83 -21.95
N TYR A 188 8.24 1.19 -22.08
CA TYR A 188 8.85 2.30 -21.34
C TYR A 188 8.28 3.67 -21.74
N ARG A 189 7.91 3.85 -23.01
CA ARG A 189 7.22 5.04 -23.50
C ARG A 189 5.73 4.77 -23.54
N PHE A 190 5.07 5.09 -22.43
CA PHE A 190 3.65 4.85 -22.26
C PHE A 190 2.91 6.16 -21.99
N ARG A 191 1.83 6.42 -22.74
CA ARG A 191 0.90 7.49 -22.44
C ARG A 191 -0.20 6.91 -21.55
N PHE A 192 -0.34 7.46 -20.35
CA PHE A 192 -1.34 6.99 -19.41
C PHE A 192 -2.76 7.25 -19.95
N PRO A 193 -3.64 6.25 -19.97
CA PRO A 193 -4.99 6.41 -20.50
C PRO A 193 -5.83 7.32 -19.61
N SER A 194 -6.48 8.29 -20.22
CA SER A 194 -7.33 9.28 -19.55
C SER A 194 -8.75 8.81 -19.33
N SER A 195 -9.16 7.71 -19.99
CA SER A 195 -10.52 7.17 -19.91
C SER A 195 -10.54 5.65 -20.07
N LYS A 196 -11.65 5.03 -19.65
CA LYS A 196 -11.88 3.60 -19.89
C LYS A 196 -11.84 3.26 -21.39
N ALA A 197 -12.40 4.10 -22.25
CA ALA A 197 -12.41 3.86 -23.69
C ALA A 197 -10.98 3.84 -24.28
N GLU A 198 -10.12 4.76 -23.87
CA GLU A 198 -8.70 4.78 -24.28
C GLU A 198 -7.94 3.57 -23.75
N LEU A 199 -8.18 3.18 -22.49
CA LEU A 199 -7.60 1.97 -21.90
C LEU A 199 -8.01 0.71 -22.68
N LEU A 200 -9.29 0.59 -23.06
CA LEU A 200 -9.78 -0.52 -23.88
C LEU A 200 -9.11 -0.57 -25.26
N ALA A 201 -8.94 0.59 -25.92
CA ALA A 201 -8.24 0.66 -27.19
C ALA A 201 -6.77 0.19 -27.08
N LEU A 202 -6.10 0.51 -25.98
CA LEU A 202 -4.73 0.04 -25.70
C LEU A 202 -4.64 -1.45 -25.38
N LEU A 203 -5.67 -2.01 -24.73
CA LEU A 203 -5.78 -3.47 -24.56
C LEU A 203 -5.96 -4.15 -25.93
N ASP A 204 -6.82 -3.59 -26.78
CA ASP A 204 -7.16 -4.18 -28.08
C ASP A 204 -5.99 -4.11 -29.06
N SER A 205 -5.13 -3.09 -28.93
CA SER A 205 -3.89 -2.98 -29.70
C SER A 205 -2.72 -3.80 -29.13
N GLY A 206 -2.89 -4.47 -27.98
CA GLY A 206 -1.82 -5.22 -27.31
C GLY A 206 -0.74 -4.35 -26.64
N SER A 207 -1.02 -3.06 -26.40
CA SER A 207 -0.12 -2.13 -25.72
C SER A 207 -0.23 -2.21 -24.19
N LEU A 208 -1.38 -2.68 -23.71
CA LEU A 208 -1.65 -3.00 -22.31
C LEU A 208 -2.07 -4.46 -22.17
N TYR A 209 -1.85 -4.99 -20.99
CA TYR A 209 -2.31 -6.30 -20.55
C TYR A 209 -3.08 -6.15 -19.23
N THR A 210 -3.93 -7.11 -18.92
CA THR A 210 -4.44 -7.26 -17.55
C THR A 210 -3.27 -7.56 -16.63
N PHE A 211 -3.29 -7.08 -15.39
CA PHE A 211 -2.13 -7.21 -14.51
C PHE A 211 -1.72 -8.67 -14.27
N ARG A 212 -0.42 -8.95 -14.34
CA ARG A 212 0.21 -10.27 -14.24
C ARG A 212 -0.35 -11.30 -15.22
N TYR A 213 -0.75 -10.86 -16.42
CA TYR A 213 -1.38 -11.73 -17.42
C TYR A 213 -0.44 -12.88 -17.84
N HIS A 214 0.86 -12.64 -17.93
CA HIS A 214 1.82 -13.64 -18.39
C HIS A 214 2.39 -14.50 -17.25
N GLU A 215 2.49 -13.96 -16.04
CA GLU A 215 3.19 -14.60 -14.93
C GLU A 215 2.25 -15.24 -13.90
N TRP A 216 1.10 -14.62 -13.62
CA TRP A 216 0.16 -15.10 -12.60
C TRP A 216 -1.32 -14.84 -12.94
N PRO A 217 -1.85 -15.47 -14.02
CA PRO A 217 -3.23 -15.24 -14.46
C PRO A 217 -4.28 -15.53 -13.37
N ARG A 218 -4.05 -16.56 -12.55
CA ARG A 218 -4.97 -16.98 -11.47
C ARG A 218 -5.15 -15.90 -10.41
N GLY A 219 -4.13 -15.06 -10.21
CA GLY A 219 -4.13 -13.97 -9.23
C GLY A 219 -5.19 -12.90 -9.47
N HIS A 220 -5.61 -12.70 -10.72
CA HIS A 220 -6.55 -11.65 -11.09
C HIS A 220 -7.72 -12.13 -11.96
N ALA A 221 -7.72 -13.39 -12.40
CA ALA A 221 -8.83 -13.97 -13.17
C ALA A 221 -10.23 -13.74 -12.55
N PRO A 222 -10.43 -13.86 -11.22
CA PRO A 222 -11.72 -13.61 -10.59
C PRO A 222 -12.27 -12.18 -10.74
N THR A 223 -11.45 -11.21 -11.15
CA THR A 223 -11.91 -9.86 -11.52
C THR A 223 -12.87 -9.89 -12.72
N ASP A 224 -12.85 -10.94 -13.55
CA ASP A 224 -13.66 -11.08 -14.76
C ASP A 224 -13.49 -9.87 -15.69
N TYR A 225 -12.30 -9.75 -16.28
CA TYR A 225 -11.97 -8.64 -17.16
C TYR A 225 -12.86 -8.58 -18.41
N ALA A 226 -13.38 -9.71 -18.90
CA ALA A 226 -14.32 -9.72 -20.02
C ALA A 226 -15.59 -8.95 -19.66
N ARG A 227 -16.19 -9.26 -18.50
CA ARG A 227 -17.32 -8.50 -17.96
C ARG A 227 -16.95 -7.06 -17.62
N TRP A 228 -15.76 -6.83 -17.06
CA TRP A 228 -15.30 -5.48 -16.72
C TRP A 228 -15.32 -4.55 -17.93
N ARG A 229 -14.88 -5.02 -19.10
CA ARG A 229 -14.80 -4.20 -20.32
C ARG A 229 -16.14 -3.58 -20.67
N GLU A 230 -17.23 -4.33 -20.54
CA GLU A 230 -18.60 -3.92 -20.87
C GLU A 230 -19.32 -3.22 -19.71
N ALA A 231 -18.90 -3.45 -18.47
CA ALA A 231 -19.58 -2.93 -17.29
C ALA A 231 -19.56 -1.40 -17.19
N GLN A 232 -20.74 -0.80 -17.02
CA GLN A 232 -20.90 0.63 -16.72
C GLN A 232 -21.11 0.90 -15.21
N THR A 233 -21.49 -0.14 -14.46
CA THR A 233 -21.72 -0.10 -13.02
C THR A 233 -20.93 -1.20 -12.33
N PRO A 234 -20.64 -1.06 -11.01
CA PRO A 234 -19.98 -2.11 -10.24
C PRO A 234 -20.76 -3.43 -10.29
N TYR A 235 -20.03 -4.55 -10.39
CA TYR A 235 -20.62 -5.89 -10.41
C TYR A 235 -19.98 -6.77 -9.35
N ARG A 236 -20.70 -7.84 -8.98
CA ARG A 236 -20.20 -8.83 -8.04
C ARG A 236 -19.20 -9.75 -8.73
N VAL A 237 -18.01 -9.84 -8.14
CA VAL A 237 -17.00 -10.84 -8.45
C VAL A 237 -17.13 -12.03 -7.50
N GLN A 238 -16.89 -13.24 -8.00
CA GLN A 238 -16.83 -14.43 -7.16
C GLN A 238 -15.38 -14.65 -6.74
N TRP A 239 -15.12 -14.74 -5.44
CA TRP A 239 -13.79 -15.06 -4.94
C TRP A 239 -13.36 -16.46 -5.39
N ALA A 240 -12.07 -16.64 -5.64
CA ALA A 240 -11.46 -17.95 -5.86
C ALA A 240 -10.10 -18.01 -5.15
N ALA A 241 -9.60 -19.23 -4.92
CA ALA A 241 -8.26 -19.43 -4.36
C ALA A 241 -7.21 -18.73 -5.22
N ASP A 242 -6.19 -18.19 -4.54
CA ASP A 242 -5.07 -17.42 -5.12
C ASP A 242 -5.43 -16.02 -5.63
N TYR A 243 -6.66 -15.53 -5.41
CA TYR A 243 -7.05 -14.18 -5.83
C TYR A 243 -6.36 -13.10 -4.99
N GLU A 244 -5.61 -12.21 -5.65
CA GLU A 244 -4.85 -11.11 -5.03
C GLU A 244 -5.38 -9.73 -5.47
N PRO A 245 -6.64 -9.36 -5.14
CA PRO A 245 -7.24 -8.11 -5.62
C PRO A 245 -6.63 -6.87 -4.95
N TYR A 246 -6.69 -5.76 -5.68
CA TYR A 246 -6.54 -4.42 -5.12
C TYR A 246 -7.91 -3.93 -4.65
N VAL A 247 -8.03 -3.64 -3.34
CA VAL A 247 -9.34 -3.45 -2.72
C VAL A 247 -9.47 -2.12 -2.01
N VAL A 248 -10.69 -1.59 -2.07
CA VAL A 248 -11.16 -0.51 -1.20
C VAL A 248 -12.10 -1.12 -0.17
N VAL A 249 -11.75 -0.92 1.10
CA VAL A 249 -12.42 -1.53 2.26
C VAL A 249 -12.59 -0.51 3.37
N PRO A 250 -13.52 -0.73 4.31
CA PRO A 250 -13.54 0.01 5.57
C PRO A 250 -12.17 -0.05 6.27
N ARG A 251 -11.78 1.05 6.93
CA ARG A 251 -10.48 1.16 7.60
C ARG A 251 -10.29 0.14 8.74
N ASP A 252 -11.37 -0.32 9.37
CA ASP A 252 -11.36 -1.35 10.42
C ASP A 252 -11.22 -2.77 9.86
N CYS A 253 -10.72 -2.92 8.63
CA CYS A 253 -10.41 -4.21 8.01
C CYS A 253 -9.33 -4.99 8.79
N PRO A 254 -9.26 -6.32 8.60
CA PRO A 254 -8.22 -7.14 9.22
C PRO A 254 -6.82 -6.63 8.88
N ARG A 255 -5.93 -6.69 9.88
CA ARG A 255 -4.51 -6.39 9.69
C ARG A 255 -3.82 -7.54 8.95
N TYR A 256 -2.75 -7.20 8.25
CA TYR A 256 -1.87 -8.18 7.63
C TYR A 256 -1.08 -8.93 8.70
N ASP A 257 -0.81 -10.22 8.48
CA ASP A 257 0.04 -10.99 9.38
C ASP A 257 1.52 -10.61 9.17
N PRO A 258 2.21 -10.02 10.18
CA PRO A 258 3.56 -9.51 10.04
C PRO A 258 4.63 -10.61 9.92
N ARG A 259 4.27 -11.88 10.14
CA ARG A 259 5.17 -13.03 9.93
C ARG A 259 5.49 -13.25 8.45
N PHE A 260 4.61 -12.79 7.55
CA PHE A 260 4.86 -12.85 6.11
C PHE A 260 5.67 -11.64 5.66
N VAL A 261 6.88 -11.91 5.19
CA VAL A 261 7.87 -10.93 4.76
C VAL A 261 8.43 -11.30 3.39
N GLY A 262 9.03 -10.34 2.71
CA GLY A 262 9.54 -10.52 1.35
C GLY A 262 8.47 -10.59 0.27
N PHE A 263 8.83 -11.20 -0.86
CA PHE A 263 8.01 -11.28 -2.06
C PHE A 263 7.19 -12.58 -2.12
N GLY A 264 5.94 -12.47 -2.57
CA GLY A 264 5.02 -13.59 -2.76
C GLY A 264 4.25 -13.96 -1.48
N TRP A 265 3.03 -14.47 -1.65
CA TRP A 265 2.14 -14.95 -0.58
C TRP A 265 1.92 -13.95 0.57
N ASN A 266 2.11 -12.65 0.32
CA ASN A 266 2.04 -11.61 1.35
C ASN A 266 0.64 -10.95 1.47
N LYS A 267 -0.31 -11.34 0.62
CA LYS A 267 -1.72 -10.88 0.63
C LYS A 267 -2.71 -12.02 0.96
N VAL A 268 -2.22 -13.18 1.40
CA VAL A 268 -2.98 -14.43 1.58
C VAL A 268 -3.34 -14.65 3.04
#